data_AF-A0A314Z413-F1
#
_entry.id   AF-A0A314Z413-F1
#
_cell.length_a   1.000
_cell.length_b   1.000
_cell.length_c   1.000
_cell.angle_alpha   90.00
_cell.angle_beta   90.00
_cell.angle_gamma   90.00
#
_symmetry.space_group_name_H-M   'P 1'
#
loop_
_entity.id
_entity.type
_entity.pdbx_description
1 polymer ?
#
loop_
_entity_poly.entity_id
_entity_poly.type
_entity_poly.pdbx_seq_one_letter_code
_entity_poly.pdbx_strand_id
1 'polypeptide(L)'
;MDNLVDSLENAYQEFVIAATDVLEAKETFGAQNTPITEAALEAFKHKWELFRVACDQAEDFVESMKQRIGSELLMDEASGPVTRKFGQTGPTSLPTINGVRLQHMFKSVRRLLTELQHGSVAAEGYGTPASSTHSHPSTPFDGRFSEDST
;
A
#
# COMPACT_ATOMS: atom_id res chain seq x y z
N MET A 1 15.10 15.69 6.87
CA MET A 1 13.77 16.00 7.44
C MET A 1 13.01 16.80 6.42
N ASP A 2 13.59 17.88 5.90
CA ASP A 2 13.01 18.73 4.85
C ASP A 2 12.47 17.93 3.66
N ASN A 3 13.28 17.04 3.06
CA ASN A 3 12.82 16.17 1.97
C ASN A 3 11.59 15.28 2.29
N LEU A 4 11.38 14.91 3.56
CA LEU A 4 10.23 14.11 3.98
C LEU A 4 8.97 14.98 4.07
N VAL A 5 9.12 16.19 4.65
CA VAL A 5 8.05 17.18 4.73
C VAL A 5 7.64 17.61 3.32
N ASP A 6 8.61 17.91 2.46
CA ASP A 6 8.38 18.26 1.05
C ASP A 6 7.68 17.12 0.29
N SER A 7 8.10 15.87 0.52
CA SER A 7 7.46 14.70 -0.09
C SER A 7 6.01 14.52 0.37
N LEU A 8 5.73 14.75 1.66
CA LEU A 8 4.38 14.65 2.21
C LEU A 8 3.47 15.77 1.69
N GLU A 9 3.98 17.00 1.65
CA GLU A 9 3.27 18.16 1.10
C GLU A 9 2.93 17.94 -0.37
N ASN A 10 3.92 17.54 -1.18
CA ASN A 10 3.69 17.26 -2.60
C ASN A 10 2.66 16.15 -2.80
N ALA A 11 2.75 15.05 -2.05
CA ALA A 11 1.77 13.95 -2.15
C ALA A 11 0.35 14.39 -1.75
N TYR A 12 0.23 15.26 -0.74
CA TYR A 12 -1.05 15.84 -0.33
C TYR A 12 -1.64 16.73 -1.42
N GLN A 13 -0.85 17.65 -1.99
CA GLN A 13 -1.30 18.54 -3.06
C GLN A 13 -1.78 17.75 -4.28
N GLU A 14 -1.00 16.75 -4.71
CA GLU A 14 -1.35 15.87 -5.84
C GLU A 14 -2.62 15.05 -5.59
N PHE A 15 -2.85 14.61 -4.35
CA PHE A 15 -4.09 13.95 -3.96
C PHE A 15 -5.30 14.89 -4.04
N VAL A 16 -5.17 16.13 -3.56
CA VAL A 16 -6.24 17.14 -3.61
C VAL A 16 -6.55 17.56 -5.06
N ILE A 17 -5.52 17.70 -5.89
CA ILE A 17 -5.69 17.97 -7.33
C ILE A 17 -6.49 16.85 -7.98
N ALA A 18 -6.10 15.58 -7.79
CA ALA A 18 -6.83 14.46 -8.37
C ALA A 18 -8.28 14.34 -7.85
N ALA A 19 -8.55 14.74 -6.60
CA ALA A 19 -9.91 14.81 -6.08
C ALA A 19 -10.75 15.87 -6.81
N THR A 20 -10.13 17.00 -7.13
CA THR A 20 -10.75 18.08 -7.91
C THR A 20 -11.03 17.63 -9.33
N ASP A 21 -10.09 16.95 -9.98
CA ASP A 21 -10.26 16.40 -11.33
C ASP A 21 -11.46 15.43 -11.43
N VAL A 22 -11.67 14.60 -10.40
CA VAL A 22 -12.85 13.71 -10.31
C VAL A 22 -14.15 14.51 -10.22
N LEU A 23 -14.18 15.59 -9.44
CA LEU A 23 -15.37 16.44 -9.30
C LEU A 23 -15.67 17.19 -10.60
N GLU A 24 -14.64 17.76 -11.24
CA GLU A 24 -14.78 18.44 -12.54
C GLU A 24 -15.20 17.48 -13.65
N ALA A 25 -14.63 16.27 -13.71
CA ALA A 25 -15.04 15.25 -14.68
C ALA A 25 -16.51 14.85 -14.48
N LYS A 26 -16.96 14.69 -13.23
CA LYS A 26 -18.36 14.38 -12.92
C LYS A 26 -19.31 15.52 -13.27
N GLU A 27 -18.90 16.78 -13.07
CA GLU A 27 -19.72 17.95 -13.39
C GLU A 27 -19.81 18.18 -14.90
N THR A 28 -18.69 18.11 -15.61
CA THR A 28 -18.58 18.42 -17.04
C THR A 28 -19.31 17.40 -17.90
N PHE A 29 -19.27 16.12 -17.51
CA PHE A 29 -19.78 15.04 -18.35
C PHE A 29 -21.05 14.37 -17.82
N GLY A 30 -21.52 14.76 -16.63
CA GLY A 30 -22.64 14.11 -15.95
C GLY A 30 -22.47 12.59 -15.86
N ALA A 31 -23.58 11.84 -15.83
CA ALA A 31 -23.55 10.38 -15.85
C ALA A 31 -23.26 9.76 -17.25
N GLN A 32 -22.95 10.57 -18.28
CA GLN A 32 -22.91 10.12 -19.67
C GLN A 32 -21.51 9.77 -20.21
N ASN A 33 -20.40 10.32 -19.69
CA ASN A 33 -19.05 9.83 -20.02
C ASN A 33 -18.40 9.10 -18.84
N THR A 34 -18.79 7.84 -18.69
CA THR A 34 -18.13 6.85 -17.83
C THR A 34 -16.62 6.75 -18.03
N PRO A 35 -16.04 6.74 -19.25
CA PRO A 35 -14.60 6.47 -19.39
C PRO A 35 -13.70 7.60 -18.86
N ILE A 36 -14.12 8.86 -19.00
CA ILE A 36 -13.34 10.02 -18.50
C ILE A 36 -13.42 10.07 -16.96
N THR A 37 -14.61 9.87 -16.42
CA THR A 37 -14.82 9.83 -14.97
C THR A 37 -14.08 8.66 -14.33
N GLU A 38 -14.08 7.48 -14.98
CA GLU A 38 -13.35 6.30 -14.51
C GLU A 38 -11.83 6.53 -14.53
N ALA A 39 -11.30 7.14 -15.60
CA ALA A 39 -9.87 7.48 -15.67
C ALA A 39 -9.44 8.45 -14.57
N ALA A 40 -10.26 9.48 -14.29
CA ALA A 40 -10.01 10.41 -13.18
C ALA A 40 -10.08 9.69 -11.81
N LEU A 41 -11.01 8.75 -11.66
CA LEU A 41 -11.19 7.97 -10.43
C LEU A 41 -10.03 7.00 -10.17
N GLU A 42 -9.49 6.37 -11.22
CA GLU A 42 -8.27 5.56 -11.13
C GLU A 42 -7.04 6.41 -10.81
N ALA A 43 -6.91 7.60 -11.41
CA ALA A 43 -5.85 8.54 -11.07
C ALA A 43 -5.95 8.99 -9.59
N PHE A 44 -7.15 9.31 -9.12
CA PHE A 44 -7.40 9.64 -7.72
C PHE A 44 -7.02 8.50 -6.76
N LYS A 45 -7.41 7.25 -7.06
CA LYS A 45 -7.00 6.08 -6.26
C LYS A 45 -5.49 5.95 -6.18
N HIS A 46 -4.80 6.14 -7.31
CA HIS A 46 -3.34 6.07 -7.35
C HIS A 46 -2.69 7.18 -6.50
N LYS A 47 -3.15 8.42 -6.60
CA LYS A 47 -2.63 9.55 -5.81
C LYS A 47 -2.94 9.40 -4.32
N TRP A 48 -4.12 8.89 -3.96
CA TRP A 48 -4.46 8.53 -2.59
C TRP A 48 -3.48 7.51 -2.00
N GLU A 49 -3.13 6.47 -2.75
CA GLU A 49 -2.20 5.46 -2.28
C GLU A 49 -0.78 6.04 -2.08
N LEU A 50 -0.31 6.90 -2.98
CA LEU A 50 0.96 7.60 -2.81
C LEU A 50 0.97 8.49 -1.57
N PHE A 51 -0.12 9.24 -1.33
CA PHE A 51 -0.27 10.05 -0.13
C PHE A 51 -0.26 9.20 1.15
N ARG A 52 -0.94 8.05 1.15
CA ARG A 52 -0.95 7.11 2.27
C ARG A 52 0.46 6.59 2.58
N VAL A 53 1.23 6.22 1.55
CA VAL A 53 2.63 5.80 1.70
C VAL A 53 3.50 6.93 2.28
N ALA A 54 3.28 8.18 1.87
CA ALA A 54 4.00 9.33 2.43
C ALA A 54 3.64 9.55 3.91
N CYS A 55 2.38 9.34 4.30
CA CYS A 55 1.94 9.39 5.70
C CYS A 55 2.61 8.30 6.54
N ASP A 56 2.63 7.05 6.06
CA ASP A 56 3.31 5.93 6.73
C ASP A 56 4.81 6.25 6.97
N GLN A 57 5.49 6.86 5.98
CA GLN A 57 6.89 7.28 6.11
C GLN A 57 7.08 8.41 7.14
N ALA A 58 6.14 9.35 7.19
CA ALA A 58 6.16 10.44 8.17
C ALA A 58 5.97 9.91 9.60
N GLU A 59 5.04 8.97 9.80
CA GLU A 59 4.83 8.30 11.09
C GLU A 59 6.09 7.53 11.53
N ASP A 60 6.72 6.81 10.60
CA ASP A 60 7.95 6.08 10.85
C ASP A 60 9.11 6.97 11.29
N PHE A 61 9.21 8.14 10.68
CA PHE A 61 10.20 9.13 11.05
C PHE A 61 9.94 9.68 12.46
N VAL A 62 8.69 10.00 12.80
CA VAL A 62 8.32 10.46 14.15
C VAL A 62 8.63 9.40 15.20
N GLU A 63 8.28 8.14 14.94
CA GLU A 63 8.58 7.04 15.86
C GLU A 63 10.11 6.83 15.97
N SER A 64 10.87 6.95 14.88
CA SER A 64 12.32 6.89 14.91
C SER A 64 12.94 8.00 15.77
N MET A 65 12.42 9.24 15.66
CA MET A 65 12.85 10.34 16.51
C MET A 65 12.50 10.11 17.98
N LYS A 66 11.31 9.59 18.26
CA LYS A 66 10.89 9.24 19.63
C LYS A 66 11.80 8.18 20.25
N GLN A 67 12.17 7.14 19.50
CA GLN A 67 13.12 6.11 19.97
C GLN A 67 14.52 6.68 20.21
N ARG A 68 14.99 7.61 19.35
CA ARG A 68 16.28 8.28 19.52
C ARG A 68 16.33 9.11 20.79
N ILE A 69 15.33 9.97 20.99
CA ILE A 69 15.22 10.82 22.19
C ILE A 69 15.05 9.94 23.45
N GLY A 70 14.20 8.92 23.40
CA GLY A 70 13.97 8.01 24.51
C GLY A 70 15.20 7.16 24.89
N SER A 71 16.03 6.81 23.92
CA SER A 71 17.29 6.08 24.17
C SER A 71 18.39 6.99 24.72
N GLU A 72 18.42 8.25 24.28
CA GLU A 72 19.35 9.28 24.79
C GLU A 72 19.05 9.62 26.26
N LEU A 73 17.77 9.62 26.66
CA LEU A 73 17.36 9.83 28.05
C LEU A 73 17.74 8.66 29.00
N LEU A 74 17.84 7.43 28.49
CA LEU A 74 18.21 6.24 29.27
C LEU A 74 19.73 6.11 29.48
N MET A 75 20.57 6.91 28.81
CA MET A 75 22.02 6.91 29.02
C MET A 75 22.51 7.93 30.07
N ASP A 76 21.63 8.77 30.62
CA ASP A 76 22.00 9.81 31.61
C ASP A 76 21.69 9.44 33.07
N GLU A 77 21.21 8.21 33.35
CA GLU A 77 21.00 7.69 34.71
C GLU A 77 22.02 6.60 35.11
N ALA A 78 23.15 6.50 34.38
CA ALA A 78 24.26 5.61 34.75
C ALA A 78 25.63 6.31 34.79
N SER A 79 25.68 7.64 34.77
CA SER A 79 26.90 8.42 35.03
C SER A 79 27.03 8.77 36.51
N GLY A 80 26.95 7.75 37.37
CA GLY A 80 27.54 7.82 38.70
C GLY A 80 29.04 7.56 38.58
N PRO A 81 29.93 8.34 39.21
CA PRO A 81 31.36 8.13 39.07
C PRO A 81 31.79 6.87 39.81
N VAL A 82 32.68 6.10 39.18
CA VAL A 82 33.68 5.20 39.79
C VAL A 82 33.16 3.82 40.28
N THR A 83 33.43 2.77 39.50
CA THR A 83 34.46 1.72 39.76
C THR A 83 34.15 0.49 38.90
N ARG A 84 34.87 0.32 37.78
CA ARG A 84 34.84 -0.93 36.99
C ARG A 84 35.62 -2.01 37.74
N LYS A 85 34.95 -2.95 38.39
CA LYS A 85 35.53 -4.23 38.81
C LYS A 85 35.12 -5.30 37.80
N PHE A 86 36.08 -5.76 37.01
CA PHE A 86 35.93 -6.92 36.12
C PHE A 86 35.67 -8.19 36.95
N GLY A 87 34.68 -8.99 36.54
CA GLY A 87 34.60 -10.41 36.89
C GLY A 87 33.18 -10.96 37.01
N GLN A 88 32.91 -12.00 36.20
CA GLN A 88 31.97 -13.13 36.39
C GLN A 88 30.76 -13.27 35.44
N THR A 89 31.00 -14.06 34.38
CA THR A 89 30.33 -15.34 33.99
C THR A 89 28.80 -15.48 33.92
N GLY A 90 28.31 -15.83 32.72
CA GLY A 90 27.12 -16.68 32.51
C GLY A 90 26.45 -16.51 31.13
N PRO A 91 26.39 -17.53 30.25
CA PRO A 91 25.74 -17.43 28.95
C PRO A 91 24.25 -17.78 29.06
N THR A 92 23.39 -16.78 28.94
CA THR A 92 21.98 -16.99 28.58
C THR A 92 21.70 -16.22 27.31
N SER A 93 22.15 -16.78 26.18
CA SER A 93 21.83 -16.29 24.84
C SER A 93 20.40 -16.70 24.48
N LEU A 94 19.41 -16.08 25.14
CA LEU A 94 18.10 -15.93 24.52
C LEU A 94 18.25 -14.77 23.53
N PRO A 95 17.99 -14.97 22.22
CA PRO A 95 18.09 -13.88 21.28
C PRO A 95 17.04 -12.86 21.69
N THR A 96 17.49 -11.73 22.22
CA THR A 96 16.62 -10.63 22.60
C THR A 96 15.77 -10.33 21.38
N ILE A 97 14.47 -10.62 21.46
CA ILE A 97 13.49 -10.16 20.47
C ILE A 97 13.55 -8.65 20.58
N ASN A 98 14.39 -8.07 19.72
CA ASN A 98 14.54 -6.64 19.60
C ASN A 98 13.21 -6.14 19.05
N GLY A 99 12.56 -5.22 19.76
CA GLY A 99 11.27 -4.65 19.35
C GLY A 99 11.30 -4.18 17.90
N VAL A 100 12.46 -3.71 17.43
CA VAL A 100 12.74 -3.33 16.04
C VAL A 100 12.52 -4.49 15.06
N ARG A 101 12.96 -5.70 15.38
CA ARG A 101 12.80 -6.88 14.52
C ARG A 101 11.33 -7.30 14.42
N LEU A 102 10.58 -7.22 15.52
CA LEU A 102 9.15 -7.52 15.52
C LEU A 102 8.35 -6.47 14.74
N GLN A 103 8.69 -5.18 14.91
CA GLN A 103 8.08 -4.07 14.16
C GLN A 103 8.33 -4.20 12.66
N HIS A 104 9.58 -4.45 12.26
CA HIS A 104 9.92 -4.69 10.86
C HIS A 104 9.14 -5.89 10.28
N MET A 105 9.03 -6.98 11.04
CA MET A 105 8.18 -8.11 10.66
C MET A 105 6.72 -7.69 10.47
N PHE A 106 6.14 -6.94 11.42
CA PHE A 106 4.75 -6.53 11.35
C PHE A 106 4.47 -5.61 10.14
N LYS A 107 5.43 -4.76 9.79
CA LYS A 107 5.39 -3.95 8.57
C LYS A 107 5.48 -4.76 7.30
N SER A 108 6.42 -5.71 7.23
CA SER A 108 6.52 -6.64 6.10
C SER A 108 5.23 -7.44 5.91
N VAL A 109 4.59 -7.86 7.00
CA VAL A 109 3.29 -8.55 6.96
C VAL A 109 2.18 -7.63 6.48
N ARG A 110 2.10 -6.38 6.97
CA ARG A 110 1.11 -5.39 6.49
C ARG A 110 1.27 -5.12 4.99
N ARG A 111 2.51 -4.99 4.50
CA ARG A 111 2.80 -4.81 3.07
C ARG A 111 2.37 -6.01 2.24
N LEU A 112 2.71 -7.22 2.68
CA LEU A 112 2.31 -8.45 2.02
C LEU A 112 0.78 -8.60 1.98
N LEU A 113 0.09 -8.23 3.06
CA LEU A 113 -1.38 -8.24 3.10
C LEU A 113 -1.98 -7.29 2.05
N THR A 114 -1.39 -6.10 1.89
CA THR A 114 -1.77 -5.16 0.82
C THR A 114 -1.50 -5.75 -0.56
N GLU A 115 -0.35 -6.39 -0.78
CA GLU A 115 -0.03 -7.06 -2.04
C GLU A 115 -0.99 -8.22 -2.36
N LEU A 116 -1.48 -8.95 -1.37
CA LEU A 116 -2.50 -10.00 -1.55
C LEU A 116 -3.89 -9.42 -1.84
N GLN A 117 -4.27 -8.32 -1.21
CA GLN A 117 -5.55 -7.63 -1.47
C GLN A 117 -5.60 -7.02 -2.86
N HIS A 118 -4.47 -6.52 -3.37
CA HIS A 118 -4.37 -5.97 -4.73
C HIS A 118 -4.02 -7.03 -5.79
N GLY A 119 -3.39 -8.14 -5.40
CA GLY A 119 -3.08 -9.28 -6.28
C GLY A 119 -4.24 -10.25 -6.51
N SER A 120 -5.36 -10.09 -5.80
CA SER A 120 -6.57 -10.90 -5.95
C SER A 120 -7.46 -10.47 -7.15
N VAL A 121 -6.87 -9.85 -8.17
CA VAL A 121 -7.48 -9.69 -9.51
C VAL A 121 -6.54 -10.24 -10.59
N ALA A 122 -5.94 -11.39 -10.34
CA ALA A 122 -5.29 -12.20 -11.38
C ALA A 122 -5.22 -13.68 -10.92
N ALA A 123 -6.37 -14.31 -10.79
CA ALA A 123 -6.46 -15.77 -10.65
C ALA A 123 -7.78 -16.29 -11.23
N GLU A 124 -8.00 -16.04 -12.53
CA GLU A 124 -8.70 -17.05 -13.32
C GLU A 124 -7.78 -18.27 -13.45
N GLY A 125 -8.20 -19.37 -12.85
CA GLY A 125 -7.99 -20.73 -13.35
C GLY A 125 -6.57 -21.29 -13.34
N TYR A 126 -6.20 -21.97 -12.25
CA TYR A 126 -5.16 -23.00 -12.30
C TYR A 126 -5.64 -24.23 -13.09
N GLY A 127 -5.04 -24.43 -14.27
CA GLY A 127 -4.44 -25.70 -14.66
C GLY A 127 -5.27 -26.73 -15.44
N THR A 128 -4.93 -26.92 -16.72
CA THR A 128 -4.70 -28.25 -17.32
C THR A 128 -3.72 -28.10 -18.50
N PRO A 129 -2.66 -28.93 -18.63
CA PRO A 129 -1.84 -28.95 -19.83
C PRO A 129 -2.40 -29.97 -20.81
N ALA A 130 -2.82 -29.54 -22.00
CA ALA A 130 -2.95 -30.44 -23.15
C ALA A 130 -2.74 -29.67 -24.45
N SER A 131 -1.75 -30.13 -25.19
CA SER A 131 -1.35 -29.63 -26.50
C SER A 131 -2.44 -29.94 -27.55
N SER A 132 -2.76 -28.92 -28.34
CA SER A 132 -3.04 -28.94 -29.77
C SER A 132 -3.87 -30.09 -30.35
N THR A 133 -5.11 -29.80 -30.75
CA THR A 133 -5.63 -30.15 -32.08
C THR A 133 -6.81 -29.24 -32.47
N HIS A 134 -6.58 -28.52 -33.57
CA HIS A 134 -7.54 -27.91 -34.50
C HIS A 134 -8.99 -28.44 -34.44
N SER A 135 -9.96 -27.52 -34.42
CA SER A 135 -11.06 -27.46 -35.42
C SER A 135 -11.95 -26.22 -35.21
N HIS A 136 -11.82 -25.23 -36.09
CA HIS A 136 -12.93 -24.38 -36.54
C HIS A 136 -13.50 -25.07 -37.80
N PRO A 137 -14.79 -24.94 -38.20
CA PRO A 137 -15.37 -23.61 -38.45
C PRO A 137 -16.92 -23.45 -38.39
N SER A 138 -17.33 -22.18 -38.58
CA SER A 138 -18.58 -21.71 -39.22
C SER A 138 -19.85 -21.44 -38.37
N THR A 139 -20.15 -20.14 -38.26
CA THR A 139 -21.46 -19.45 -38.13
C THR A 139 -22.39 -19.75 -39.36
N PRO A 140 -23.59 -19.15 -39.63
CA PRO A 140 -24.33 -17.98 -39.03
C PRO A 140 -25.90 -18.03 -39.03
N PHE A 141 -26.56 -16.91 -38.66
CA PHE A 141 -27.96 -16.48 -39.00
C PHE A 141 -29.14 -17.15 -38.24
N ASP A 142 -30.29 -16.55 -37.86
CA ASP A 142 -30.85 -15.19 -37.81
C ASP A 142 -32.29 -15.25 -37.25
N GLY A 143 -32.78 -14.11 -36.73
CA GLY A 143 -34.17 -13.66 -36.73
C GLY A 143 -35.31 -14.54 -36.19
N ARG A 144 -35.86 -14.17 -35.02
CA ARG A 144 -37.25 -13.67 -34.88
C ARG A 144 -37.62 -13.38 -33.41
N PHE A 145 -37.70 -12.10 -33.07
CA PHE A 145 -38.75 -11.59 -32.19
C PHE A 145 -39.89 -11.16 -33.12
N SER A 146 -41.10 -11.69 -32.91
CA SER A 146 -42.33 -11.15 -33.50
C SER A 146 -43.38 -11.04 -32.40
N GLU A 147 -43.66 -9.79 -32.05
CA GLU A 147 -44.85 -9.31 -31.36
C GLU A 147 -46.13 -9.52 -32.20
N ASP A 148 -47.25 -9.59 -31.47
CA ASP A 148 -48.58 -9.00 -31.76
C ASP A 148 -49.81 -9.92 -31.99
N SER A 149 -50.82 -9.62 -31.16
CA SER A 149 -52.29 -9.68 -31.25
C SER A 149 -53.01 -10.67 -32.18
N THR A 150 -53.91 -11.48 -31.60
CA THR A 150 -55.39 -11.28 -31.60
C THR A 150 -56.03 -12.19 -30.57
#